data_AF-A0A969EB05-F1
#
_entry.id   AF-A0A969EB05-F1
#
_cell.length_a   1.000
_cell.length_b   1.000
_cell.length_c   1.000
_cell.angle_alpha   90.00
_cell.angle_beta   90.00
_cell.angle_gamma   90.00
#
_symmetry.space_group_name_H-M   'P 1'
#
loop_
_entity.id
_entity.type
_entity.pdbx_description
1 polymer ?
#
loop_
_entity_poly.entity_id
_entity_poly.type
_entity_poly.pdbx_seq_one_letter_code
_entity_poly.pdbx_strand_id
1 'polypeptide(L)' 'MNQQQWDIQKYVTVAGQCPFDDWFDAIDPQSQARIDVRLDRLRLGNFGNHKQVGEGVYELRFFFGPGYRL' A
#
# COMPACT_ATOMS: atom_id res chain seq x y z
N MET A 1 -5.81 -19.04 17.85
CA MET A 1 -6.15 -18.59 16.48
C MET A 1 -4.89 -17.98 15.90
N ASN A 2 -4.31 -18.55 14.84
CA ASN A 2 -3.09 -17.99 14.25
C ASN A 2 -3.47 -16.73 13.45
N GLN A 3 -3.05 -15.56 13.91
CA GLN A 3 -3.03 -14.37 13.06
C GLN A 3 -1.89 -14.54 12.07
N GLN A 4 -2.20 -14.71 10.78
CA GLN A 4 -1.20 -14.65 9.73
C GLN A 4 -0.69 -13.22 9.63
N GLN A 5 0.62 -13.05 9.82
CA GLN A 5 1.31 -11.79 9.64
C GLN A 5 1.90 -11.76 8.23
N TRP A 6 1.58 -10.71 7.48
CA TRP A 6 2.09 -10.49 6.13
C TRP A 6 3.32 -9.60 6.19
N ASP A 7 4.41 -10.05 5.58
CA ASP A 7 5.57 -9.19 5.32
C ASP A 7 5.26 -8.28 4.12
N ILE A 8 5.56 -7.00 4.25
CA ILE A 8 5.36 -6.02 3.17
C ILE A 8 6.73 -5.61 2.66
N GLN A 9 6.98 -5.95 1.40
CA GLN A 9 8.20 -5.56 0.70
C GLN A 9 7.87 -4.52 -0.35
N LYS A 10 8.66 -3.44 -0.37
CA LYS A 10 8.58 -2.43 -1.43
C LYS A 10 9.39 -2.91 -2.63
N TYR A 11 8.84 -2.73 -3.82
CA TYR A 11 9.59 -2.95 -5.05
C TYR A 11 10.74 -1.94 -5.14
N VAL A 12 11.94 -2.45 -5.43
CA VAL A 12 13.13 -1.65 -5.71
C VAL A 12 13.60 -2.00 -7.12
N THR A 13 13.82 -0.97 -7.94
CA THR A 13 14.29 -1.14 -9.32
C THR A 13 15.73 -1.67 -9.33
N VAL A 14 16.19 -2.15 -10.49
CA VAL A 14 17.60 -2.53 -10.68
C VAL A 14 18.59 -1.38 -10.45
N ALA A 15 18.11 -0.14 -10.55
CA ALA A 15 18.89 1.07 -10.27
C ALA A 15 18.86 1.48 -8.78
N GLY A 16 18.17 0.73 -7.92
CA GLY A 16 18.06 1.01 -6.48
C GLY A 16 16.97 2.02 -6.11
N GLN A 17 16.10 2.40 -7.04
CA GLN A 17 15.01 3.34 -6.78
C GLN A 17 13.80 2.63 -6.20
N CYS A 18 13.08 3.29 -5.29
CA CYS A 18 11.82 2.81 -4.76
C CYS A 18 10.69 3.74 -5.19
N PRO A 19 9.96 3.43 -6.29
CA PRO A 19 8.90 4.29 -6.79
C PRO A 19 7.81 4.59 -5.77
N PHE A 20 7.57 3.67 -4.84
CA PHE A 20 6.65 3.89 -3.73
C PHE A 20 7.13 5.02 -2.82
N ASP A 21 8.41 5.02 -2.40
CA ASP A 21 8.95 6.05 -1.52
C ASP A 21 8.99 7.41 -2.23
N ASP A 22 9.45 7.43 -3.49
CA ASP A 22 9.49 8.64 -4.30
C ASP A 22 8.10 9.29 -4.44
N TRP A 23 7.06 8.47 -4.62
CA TRP A 23 5.68 8.93 -4.70
C TRP A 23 5.12 9.31 -3.31
N PHE A 24 5.39 8.51 -2.30
CA PHE A 24 4.84 8.70 -0.95
C PHE A 24 5.38 9.98 -0.32
N ASP A 25 6.66 10.30 -0.53
CA ASP A 25 7.29 11.53 -0.03
C ASP A 25 6.74 12.80 -0.71
N ALA A 26 6.10 12.66 -1.87
CA ALA A 26 5.54 13.76 -2.64
C ALA A 26 4.07 14.10 -2.31
N ILE A 27 3.35 13.25 -1.57
CA ILE A 27 1.93 13.50 -1.20
C ILE A 27 1.80 14.17 0.16
N ASP A 28 0.63 14.74 0.45
CA ASP A 28 0.41 15.49 1.69
C ASP A 28 0.49 14.60 2.95
N PRO A 29 0.96 15.13 4.10
CA PRO A 29 1.15 14.33 5.32
C PRO A 29 -0.11 13.64 5.85
N GLN A 30 -1.29 14.21 5.60
CA GLN A 30 -2.55 13.60 6.04
C GLN A 30 -2.88 12.37 5.19
N SER A 31 -2.60 12.41 3.89
CA SER A 31 -2.71 11.25 3.00
C SER A 31 -1.70 10.16 3.38
N GLN A 32 -0.43 10.53 3.64
CA GLN A 32 0.62 9.60 4.09
C GLN A 32 0.18 8.80 5.32
N ALA A 33 -0.24 9.48 6.39
CA ALA A 33 -0.65 8.84 7.63
C ALA A 33 -1.82 7.85 7.45
N ARG A 34 -2.75 8.14 6.53
CA ARG A 34 -3.90 7.25 6.26
C ARG A 34 -3.50 6.01 5.47
N ILE A 35 -2.50 6.13 4.59
CA ILE A 35 -1.92 5.01 3.86
C ILE A 35 -1.13 4.12 4.83
N ASP A 36 -0.28 4.69 5.69
CA ASP A 36 0.49 3.94 6.69
C ASP A 36 -0.41 3.10 7.60
N VAL A 37 -1.48 3.70 8.14
CA VAL A 37 -2.47 2.96 8.95
C VAL A 37 -3.11 1.80 8.16
N ARG A 38 -3.27 1.93 6.84
CA ARG A 38 -3.78 0.81 6.02
C ARG A 38 -2.72 -0.26 5.82
N LEU A 39 -1.45 0.10 5.60
CA LEU A 39 -0.36 -0.86 5.47
C LEU A 39 -0.16 -1.65 6.78
N ASP A 40 -0.26 -1.00 7.94
CA ASP A 40 -0.23 -1.68 9.24
C ASP A 40 -1.35 -2.70 9.42
N ARG A 41 -2.56 -2.35 8.97
CA ARG A 41 -3.69 -3.29 8.97
C ARG A 41 -3.48 -4.43 7.99
N LEU A 42 -2.89 -4.16 6.82
CA LEU A 42 -2.56 -5.17 5.82
C LEU A 42 -1.58 -6.20 6.38
N ARG A 43 -0.56 -5.78 7.15
CA ARG A 43 0.37 -6.70 7.86
C ARG A 43 -0.36 -7.68 8.76
N LEU A 44 -1.55 -7.34 9.25
CA LEU A 44 -2.40 -8.20 10.09
C LEU A 44 -3.47 -8.98 9.29
N GLY A 45 -3.37 -9.00 7.96
CA GLY A 45 -4.33 -9.64 7.06
C GLY A 45 -5.60 -8.83 6.80
N ASN A 46 -5.66 -7.57 7.23
CA ASN A 46 -6.81 -6.68 7.01
C ASN A 46 -6.57 -5.77 5.81
N PHE A 47 -6.75 -6.30 4.59
CA PHE A 47 -6.53 -5.60 3.32
C PHE A 47 -7.47 -4.41 3.09
N GLY A 48 -8.64 -4.42 3.74
CA GLY A 48 -9.67 -3.41 3.54
C GLY A 48 -10.20 -3.44 2.10
N ASN A 49 -10.48 -2.27 1.52
CA ASN A 49 -10.96 -2.20 0.15
C ASN A 49 -9.81 -2.46 -0.83
N HIS A 50 -9.90 -3.58 -1.53
CA HIS A 50 -8.96 -4.02 -2.55
C HIS A 50 -9.70 -4.63 -3.74
N LYS A 51 -9.05 -4.75 -4.89
CA LYS A 51 -9.62 -5.35 -6.10
C LYS A 51 -8.53 -6.07 -6.89
N GLN A 52 -8.85 -7.25 -7.42
CA GLN A 52 -7.98 -7.93 -8.37
C GLN A 52 -7.94 -7.18 -9.70
N VAL A 53 -6.73 -6.93 -10.23
CA VAL A 53 -6.53 -6.22 -11.51
C VAL A 53 -5.95 -7.12 -12.61
N GLY A 54 -5.61 -8.37 -12.29
CA GLY A 54 -5.12 -9.39 -13.24
C GLY A 54 -3.81 -10.02 -12.77
N GLU A 55 -3.48 -11.21 -13.27
CA GLU A 55 -2.15 -11.83 -13.10
C GLU A 55 -1.66 -11.95 -11.64
N GLY A 56 -2.58 -12.15 -10.69
CA GLY A 56 -2.25 -12.21 -9.27
C GLY A 56 -1.96 -10.85 -8.61
N VAL A 57 -2.13 -9.75 -9.34
CA VAL A 57 -2.00 -8.37 -8.86
C VAL A 57 -3.33 -7.88 -8.29
N TYR A 58 -3.24 -7.18 -7.16
CA TYR A 58 -4.36 -6.55 -6.48
C TYR A 58 -4.03 -5.09 -6.20
N GLU A 59 -5.00 -4.21 -6.42
CA GLU A 59 -4.91 -2.81 -5.99
C GLU A 59 -5.56 -2.64 -4.61
N LEU A 60 -4.97 -1.83 -3.75
CA LEU A 60 -5.62 -1.23 -2.58
C LEU A 60 -6.27 0.08 -3.01
N ARG A 61 -7.54 0.25 -2.67
CA ARG A 61 -8.32 1.44 -3.07
C ARG A 61 -8.58 2.35 -1.89
N PHE A 62 -8.15 3.60 -2.06
CA PHE A 62 -8.40 4.69 -1.14
C PHE A 62 -9.40 5.66 -1.78
N PHE A 63 -10.43 6.06 -1.02
CA PHE A 63 -11.53 6.93 -1.49
C PHE A 63 -11.44 8.33 -0.86
N PHE A 64 -10.23 8.80 -0.63
CA PHE A 64 -9.97 10.13 -0.10
C PHE A 64 -8.96 10.86 -0.97
N GLY A 65 -8.91 12.19 -0.81
CA GLY A 65 -8.09 13.04 -1.66
C GLY A 65 -8.43 12.79 -3.13
N PRO A 66 -7.43 12.63 -4.02
CA PRO A 66 -7.67 12.33 -5.44
C PRO A 66 -8.13 10.88 -5.70
N GLY A 67 -8.14 10.02 -4.68
CA GLY A 67 -8.47 8.60 -4.81
C GLY A 67 -7.25 7.74 -5.18
N TYR A 68 -6.39 7.45 -4.20
CA TYR A 68 -5.15 6.69 -4.41
C TYR A 68 -5.36 5.20 -4.69
N ARG A 69 -4.42 4.61 -5.44
CA ARG A 69 -4.28 3.18 -5.74
C ARG A 69 -2.86 2.74 -5.44
N LEU A 70 -2.71 1.71 -4.62
CA LEU A 70 -1.44 1.05 -4.33
C LEU A 70 -1.50 -0.37 -4.87
#